data_AF-A0A366IN98-F1
#
_entry.id   AF-A0A366IN98-F1
#
_cell.length_a   1.000
_cell.length_b   1.000
_cell.length_c   1.000
_cell.angle_alpha   90.00
_cell.angle_beta   90.00
_cell.angle_gamma   90.00
#
_symmetry.space_group_name_H-M   'P 1'
#
loop_
_entity.id
_entity.type
_entity.pdbx_description
1 polymer ?
#
loop_
_entity_poly.entity_id
_entity_poly.type
_entity_poly.pdbx_seq_one_letter_code
_entity_poly.pdbx_strand_id
1 'polypeptide(L)'
;MRSALTGILVTGLMRYILFLAILGVVASGITLDLAGQSANPAGQAFAAVLGEAGMRIFGAIFWAAALSSVIGAAYTSATFLSSFSQRLAGGWPLQIATVAFIVVSLVAYLLLGTTPATLLVFVGGFNGLILPIGLTVFMYIGWFRPRLLNTDAYPTWLLIIGTLATLLTWYMGVQSIGPIFAMIGIGGHS
;
A
#
# COMPACT_ATOMS: atom_id res chain seq x y z
N MET A 1 12.97 -2.49 -17.51
CA MET A 1 12.44 -1.10 -17.63
C MET A 1 11.01 -1.02 -18.15
N ARG A 2 10.64 -1.67 -19.26
CA ARG A 2 9.27 -1.60 -19.82
C ARG A 2 8.17 -1.95 -18.81
N SER A 3 8.32 -3.04 -18.06
CA SER A 3 7.34 -3.46 -17.03
C SER A 3 7.11 -2.43 -15.92
N ALA A 4 8.16 -1.71 -15.49
CA ALA A 4 8.04 -0.71 -14.43
C ALA A 4 7.30 0.54 -14.92
N LEU A 5 7.61 1.00 -16.14
CA LEU A 5 6.91 2.13 -16.77
C LEU A 5 5.44 1.81 -17.02
N THR A 6 5.13 0.62 -17.54
CA THR A 6 3.75 0.16 -17.72
C THR A 6 3.01 0.10 -16.38
N GLY A 7 3.66 -0.40 -15.32
CA GLY A 7 3.07 -0.42 -13.98
C GLY A 7 2.74 0.96 -13.43
N ILE A 8 3.66 1.93 -13.59
CA ILE A 8 3.44 3.33 -13.18
C ILE A 8 2.30 3.95 -13.98
N LEU A 9 2.29 3.78 -15.31
CA LEU A 9 1.25 4.31 -16.18
C LEU A 9 -0.12 3.71 -15.87
N VAL A 10 -0.21 2.39 -15.69
CA VAL A 10 -1.46 1.72 -15.33
C VAL A 10 -1.96 2.21 -13.97
N THR A 11 -1.08 2.35 -12.98
CA THR A 11 -1.45 2.85 -11.65
C THR A 11 -1.95 4.30 -11.71
N GLY A 12 -1.28 5.16 -12.48
CA GLY A 12 -1.70 6.55 -12.69
C GLY A 12 -3.05 6.64 -13.41
N LEU A 13 -3.23 5.85 -14.46
CA LEU A 13 -4.46 5.80 -15.25
C LEU A 13 -5.64 5.32 -14.39
N MET A 14 -5.47 4.27 -13.60
CA MET A 14 -6.51 3.77 -12.69
C MET A 14 -6.93 4.83 -11.68
N ARG A 15 -5.97 5.60 -11.12
CA ARG A 15 -6.28 6.71 -10.21
C ARG A 15 -7.09 7.81 -10.91
N TYR A 16 -6.76 8.12 -12.16
CA TYR A 16 -7.48 9.11 -12.94
C TYR A 16 -8.92 8.66 -13.27
N ILE A 17 -9.09 7.41 -13.71
CA ILE A 17 -10.42 6.83 -13.99
C ILE A 17 -11.28 6.81 -12.73
N LEU A 18 -10.73 6.37 -11.60
CA LEU A 18 -11.46 6.34 -10.33
C LEU A 18 -11.85 7.75 -9.87
N PHE A 19 -10.95 8.72 -10.02
CA PHE A 19 -11.26 10.12 -9.72
C PHE A 19 -12.41 10.64 -10.57
N LEU A 20 -12.37 10.41 -11.89
CA LEU A 20 -13.46 10.80 -12.80
C LEU A 20 -14.77 10.08 -12.47
N ALA A 21 -14.73 8.81 -12.10
CA ALA A 21 -15.92 8.06 -11.70
C ALA A 21 -16.59 8.67 -10.46
N ILE A 22 -15.80 9.00 -9.43
CA ILE A 22 -16.31 9.66 -8.22
C ILE A 22 -16.82 11.07 -8.56
N LEU A 23 -16.08 11.84 -9.36
CA LEU A 23 -16.47 13.18 -9.78
C LEU A 23 -17.78 13.16 -10.57
N GLY A 24 -17.98 12.17 -11.45
CA GLY A 24 -19.22 11.99 -12.21
C GLY A 24 -20.43 11.73 -11.29
N VAL A 25 -20.26 10.91 -10.25
CA VAL A 25 -21.32 10.66 -9.26
C VAL A 25 -21.63 11.92 -8.44
N VAL A 26 -20.60 12.65 -7.99
CA VAL A 26 -20.81 13.90 -7.25
C VAL A 26 -21.47 14.98 -8.14
N ALA A 27 -21.07 15.09 -9.40
CA ALA A 27 -21.65 16.02 -10.37
C ALA A 27 -23.12 15.69 -10.72
N SER A 28 -23.54 14.43 -10.56
CA SER A 28 -24.94 14.02 -10.71
C SER A 28 -25.85 14.42 -9.53
N GLY A 29 -25.31 15.13 -8.52
CA GLY A 29 -26.07 15.64 -7.38
C GLY A 29 -26.26 14.64 -6.24
N ILE A 30 -25.62 13.47 -6.32
CA ILE A 30 -25.68 12.45 -5.27
C ILE A 30 -24.70 12.85 -4.16
N THR A 31 -25.24 13.16 -2.99
CA THR A 31 -24.44 13.43 -1.81
C THR A 31 -23.82 12.13 -1.33
N LEU A 32 -22.54 11.93 -1.64
CA LEU A 32 -21.73 10.89 -1.04
C LEU A 32 -21.56 11.22 0.43
N ASP A 33 -22.00 10.32 1.31
CA ASP A 33 -21.72 10.47 2.73
C ASP A 33 -20.21 10.23 2.93
N LEU A 34 -19.51 11.29 3.31
CA LEU A 34 -18.07 11.32 3.59
C LEU A 34 -17.79 11.34 5.10
N ALA A 35 -18.83 11.42 5.94
CA ALA A 35 -18.72 11.69 7.37
C ALA A 35 -18.75 10.42 8.24
N GLY A 36 -19.26 9.30 7.71
CA GLY A 36 -19.22 8.01 8.42
C GLY A 36 -17.86 7.32 8.31
N GLN A 37 -17.28 6.87 9.42
CA GLN A 37 -16.05 6.06 9.47
C GLN A 37 -16.14 4.72 8.68
N SER A 38 -17.32 4.38 8.15
CA SER A 38 -17.65 3.22 7.32
C SER A 38 -18.13 3.59 5.90
N ALA A 39 -18.17 4.87 5.55
CA ALA A 39 -18.76 5.35 4.32
C ALA A 39 -17.75 5.19 3.17
N ASN A 40 -17.85 4.08 2.42
CA ASN A 40 -16.97 3.81 1.27
C ASN A 40 -17.49 4.56 0.03
N PRO A 41 -16.85 5.65 -0.42
CA PRO A 41 -17.40 6.49 -1.50
C PRO A 41 -17.47 5.74 -2.82
N ALA A 42 -16.57 4.78 -3.04
CA ALA A 42 -16.61 3.91 -4.22
C ALA A 42 -17.82 2.98 -4.16
N GLY A 43 -18.10 2.34 -3.02
CA GLY A 43 -19.28 1.50 -2.85
C GLY A 43 -20.59 2.26 -3.07
N GLN A 44 -20.67 3.48 -2.54
CA GLN A 44 -21.81 4.38 -2.75
C GLN A 44 -21.96 4.80 -4.22
N ALA A 45 -20.85 5.04 -4.93
CA ALA A 45 -20.87 5.30 -6.37
C ALA A 45 -21.42 4.11 -7.18
N PHE A 46 -21.04 2.88 -6.82
CA PHE A 46 -21.62 1.69 -7.45
C PHE A 46 -23.11 1.50 -7.09
N ALA A 47 -23.48 1.80 -5.85
CA ALA A 47 -24.88 1.77 -5.40
C ALA A 47 -25.75 2.80 -6.11
N ALA A 48 -25.22 4.00 -6.34
CA ALA A 48 -25.90 5.07 -7.07
C ALA A 48 -26.27 4.68 -8.51
N VAL A 49 -25.45 3.86 -9.17
CA VAL A 49 -25.65 3.46 -10.57
C VAL A 49 -26.46 2.17 -10.69
N LEU A 50 -26.23 1.19 -9.81
CA LEU A 50 -26.76 -0.18 -9.94
C LEU A 50 -27.66 -0.60 -8.76
N GLY A 51 -27.96 0.30 -7.82
CA GLY A 51 -28.74 -0.01 -6.63
C GLY A 51 -28.08 -1.06 -5.73
N GLU A 52 -28.90 -1.92 -5.12
CA GLU A 52 -28.43 -2.98 -4.22
C GLU A 52 -27.49 -3.99 -4.91
N ALA A 53 -27.70 -4.25 -6.21
CA ALA A 53 -26.80 -5.10 -6.99
C ALA A 53 -25.39 -4.49 -7.08
N GLY A 54 -25.29 -3.15 -7.19
CA GLY A 54 -24.02 -2.41 -7.17
C GLY A 54 -23.22 -2.61 -5.90
N MET A 55 -23.89 -2.58 -4.74
CA MET A 55 -23.26 -2.85 -3.44
C MET A 55 -22.70 -4.26 -3.35
N ARG A 56 -23.43 -5.26 -3.85
CA ARG A 56 -22.99 -6.67 -3.82
C ARG A 56 -21.80 -6.91 -4.75
N ILE A 57 -21.81 -6.32 -5.95
CA ILE A 57 -20.70 -6.40 -6.90
C ILE A 57 -19.46 -5.71 -6.33
N PHE A 58 -19.61 -4.51 -5.77
CA PHE A 58 -18.52 -3.81 -5.12
C PHE A 58 -17.93 -4.64 -3.97
N GLY A 59 -18.77 -5.26 -3.13
CA GLY A 59 -18.33 -6.17 -2.08
C GLY A 59 -17.50 -7.34 -2.60
N ALA A 60 -17.92 -7.97 -3.71
CA ALA A 60 -17.18 -9.07 -4.33
C ALA A 60 -15.82 -8.61 -4.88
N ILE A 61 -15.76 -7.44 -5.54
CA ILE A 61 -14.52 -6.86 -6.05
C ILE A 61 -13.57 -6.51 -4.90
N PHE A 62 -14.09 -5.87 -3.85
CA PHE A 62 -13.31 -5.49 -2.67
C PHE A 62 -12.75 -6.72 -1.96
N TRP A 63 -13.54 -7.78 -1.85
CA TRP A 63 -13.10 -9.06 -1.29
C TRP A 63 -11.97 -9.70 -2.11
N ALA A 64 -12.12 -9.77 -3.44
CA ALA A 64 -11.08 -10.30 -4.33
C ALA A 64 -9.79 -9.47 -4.28
N ALA A 65 -9.90 -8.15 -4.21
CA ALA A 65 -8.76 -7.24 -4.08
C ALA A 65 -8.04 -7.42 -2.73
N ALA A 66 -8.80 -7.55 -1.64
CA ALA A 66 -8.26 -7.80 -0.30
C ALA A 66 -7.48 -9.12 -0.25
N LEU A 67 -8.03 -10.22 -0.80
CA LEU A 67 -7.35 -11.52 -0.87
C LEU A 67 -6.04 -11.44 -1.66
N SER A 68 -6.07 -10.80 -2.84
CA SER A 68 -4.87 -10.64 -3.67
C SER A 68 -3.77 -9.86 -2.93
N SER A 69 -4.15 -8.82 -2.18
CA SER A 69 -3.23 -8.03 -1.36
C SER A 69 -2.62 -8.85 -0.21
N VAL A 70 -3.45 -9.60 0.53
CA VAL A 70 -2.99 -10.46 1.64
C VAL A 70 -2.01 -11.52 1.15
N ILE A 71 -2.32 -12.19 0.03
CA ILE A 71 -1.43 -13.21 -0.55
C ILE A 71 -0.11 -12.57 -1.01
N GLY A 72 -0.16 -11.41 -1.69
CA GLY A 72 1.04 -10.71 -2.15
C GLY A 72 1.95 -10.25 -1.00
N ALA A 73 1.36 -9.70 0.07
CA ALA A 73 2.10 -9.29 1.26
C ALA A 73 2.74 -10.49 1.98
N ALA A 74 1.97 -11.57 2.19
CA ALA A 74 2.46 -12.77 2.83
C ALA A 74 3.55 -13.47 2.01
N TYR A 75 3.42 -13.50 0.68
CA TYR A 75 4.44 -14.07 -0.20
C TYR A 75 5.74 -13.26 -0.13
N THR A 76 5.64 -11.93 -0.16
CA THR A 76 6.79 -11.04 -0.01
C THR A 76 7.50 -11.29 1.34
N SER A 77 6.74 -11.33 2.43
CA SER A 77 7.27 -11.66 3.77
C SER A 77 7.90 -13.06 3.83
N ALA A 78 7.28 -14.07 3.24
CA ALA A 78 7.79 -15.43 3.20
C ALA A 78 9.08 -15.52 2.37
N THR A 79 9.19 -14.77 1.28
CA THR A 79 10.44 -14.70 0.50
C THR A 79 11.58 -14.05 1.28
N PHE A 80 11.31 -13.02 2.10
CA PHE A 80 12.33 -12.48 3.01
C PHE A 80 12.82 -13.54 4.00
N LEU A 81 11.92 -14.37 4.54
CA LEU A 81 12.29 -15.47 5.44
C LEU A 81 13.11 -16.55 4.72
N SER A 82 12.81 -16.81 3.44
CA SER A 82 13.58 -17.76 2.62
C SER A 82 15.02 -17.34 2.36
N SER A 83 15.32 -16.03 2.36
CA SER A 83 16.69 -15.52 2.22
C SER A 83 17.61 -15.90 3.38
N PHE A 84 17.04 -16.21 4.56
CA PHE A 84 17.79 -16.66 5.73
C PHE A 84 17.91 -18.19 5.83
N SER A 85 17.17 -18.96 5.03
CA SER A 85 17.28 -20.42 5.01
C SER A 85 17.02 -21.02 3.61
N GLN A 86 18.02 -21.69 3.04
CA GLN A 86 17.91 -22.37 1.73
C GLN A 86 16.81 -23.44 1.68
N ARG A 87 16.29 -23.91 2.83
CA ARG A 87 15.15 -24.84 2.91
C ARG A 87 13.82 -24.22 2.49
N LEU A 88 13.70 -22.89 2.45
CA LEU A 88 12.51 -22.16 2.01
C LEU A 88 12.67 -21.53 0.62
N ALA A 89 13.76 -21.82 -0.09
CA ALA A 89 14.17 -21.10 -1.30
C ALA A 89 13.24 -21.24 -2.53
N GLY A 90 12.22 -22.13 -2.48
CA GLY A 90 11.20 -22.17 -3.53
C GLY A 90 10.29 -23.40 -3.49
N GLY A 91 9.16 -23.31 -4.19
CA GLY A 91 8.19 -24.40 -4.36
C GLY A 91 7.20 -24.55 -3.20
N TRP A 92 6.84 -25.80 -2.89
CA TRP A 92 5.89 -26.16 -1.83
C TRP A 92 6.23 -25.58 -0.43
N PRO A 93 7.51 -25.54 0.02
CA PRO A 93 7.87 -24.93 1.30
C PRO A 93 7.56 -23.43 1.39
N LEU A 94 7.71 -22.68 0.30
CA LEU A 94 7.42 -21.24 0.27
C LEU A 94 5.91 -20.98 0.34
N GLN A 95 5.11 -21.83 -0.30
CA GLN A 95 3.64 -21.78 -0.20
C GLN A 95 3.19 -22.06 1.23
N ILE A 96 3.74 -23.10 1.88
CA ILE A 96 3.46 -23.40 3.29
C ILE A 96 3.88 -22.22 4.18
N ALA A 97 5.06 -21.63 3.95
CA ALA A 97 5.51 -20.47 4.71
C ALA A 97 4.57 -19.27 4.53
N THR A 98 4.08 -19.04 3.32
CA THR A 98 3.09 -17.98 3.02
C THR A 98 1.78 -18.23 3.78
N VAL A 99 1.25 -19.46 3.75
CA VAL A 99 0.02 -19.81 4.46
C VAL A 99 0.20 -19.73 5.97
N ALA A 100 1.32 -20.25 6.50
CA ALA A 100 1.66 -20.16 7.92
C ALA A 100 1.77 -18.70 8.38
N PHE A 101 2.38 -17.83 7.56
CA PHE A 101 2.47 -16.40 7.85
C PHE A 101 1.08 -15.75 7.93
N ILE A 102 0.16 -16.09 7.02
CA ILE A 102 -1.23 -15.60 7.07
C ILE A 102 -1.93 -16.06 8.35
N VAL A 103 -1.84 -17.35 8.69
CA VAL A 103 -2.48 -17.92 9.89
C VAL A 103 -1.92 -17.28 11.17
N VAL A 104 -0.60 -17.14 11.28
CA VAL A 104 0.05 -16.50 12.43
C VAL A 104 -0.37 -15.02 12.54
N SER A 105 -0.42 -14.28 11.42
CA SER A 105 -0.88 -12.89 11.39
C SER A 105 -2.33 -12.76 11.83
N LEU A 106 -3.19 -13.68 11.38
CA LEU A 106 -4.60 -13.74 11.78
C LEU A 106 -4.75 -13.99 13.28
N VAL A 107 -4.01 -14.96 13.84
CA VAL A 107 -4.02 -15.26 15.27
C VAL A 107 -3.54 -14.05 16.08
N ALA A 108 -2.44 -13.42 15.67
CA ALA A 108 -1.93 -12.21 16.32
C ALA A 108 -2.95 -11.06 16.29
N TYR A 109 -3.64 -10.88 15.17
CA TYR A 109 -4.72 -9.90 15.04
C TYR A 109 -5.88 -10.19 16.01
N LEU A 110 -6.32 -11.44 16.10
CA LEU A 110 -7.38 -11.86 17.03
C LEU A 110 -6.98 -11.66 18.50
N LEU A 111 -5.70 -11.85 18.84
CA LEU A 111 -5.18 -11.66 20.19
C LEU A 111 -5.04 -10.17 20.58
N LEU A 112 -4.70 -9.30 19.62
CA LEU A 112 -4.55 -7.86 19.85
C LEU A 112 -5.87 -7.16 20.18
N GLY A 113 -6.99 -7.63 19.60
CA GLY A 113 -8.34 -7.08 19.87
C GLY A 113 -8.51 -5.60 19.52
N THR A 114 -7.57 -4.99 18.80
CA THR A 114 -7.60 -3.57 18.42
C THR A 114 -8.53 -3.34 17.23
N THR A 115 -9.11 -2.14 17.14
CA THR A 115 -9.99 -1.82 16.02
C THR A 115 -9.19 -1.80 14.70
N PRO A 116 -9.75 -2.35 13.59
CA PRO A 116 -9.08 -2.35 12.29
C PRO A 116 -8.63 -0.96 11.85
N ALA A 117 -9.44 0.06 12.13
CA ALA A 117 -9.14 1.45 11.76
C ALA A 117 -7.85 1.96 12.39
N THR A 118 -7.65 1.73 13.69
CA THR A 118 -6.43 2.17 14.39
C THR A 118 -5.19 1.43 13.87
N LEU A 119 -5.29 0.13 13.62
CA LEU A 119 -4.20 -0.63 13.00
C LEU A 119 -3.89 -0.13 11.58
N LEU A 120 -4.92 0.18 10.77
CA LEU A 120 -4.74 0.70 9.42
C LEU A 120 -4.05 2.06 9.41
N VAL A 121 -4.41 2.97 10.33
CA VAL A 121 -3.76 4.28 10.48
C VAL A 121 -2.30 4.10 10.92
N PHE A 122 -2.05 3.24 11.91
CA PHE A 122 -0.69 2.94 12.39
C PHE A 122 0.19 2.34 11.30
N VAL A 123 -0.29 1.29 10.62
CA VAL A 123 0.45 0.63 9.52
C VAL A 123 0.63 1.58 8.35
N GLY A 124 -0.34 2.44 8.05
CA GLY A 124 -0.21 3.50 7.04
C GLY A 124 0.89 4.50 7.39
N GLY A 125 0.95 4.96 8.64
CA GLY A 125 2.03 5.82 9.12
C GLY A 125 3.40 5.13 9.07
N PHE A 126 3.48 3.88 9.51
CA PHE A 126 4.70 3.09 9.43
C PHE A 126 5.17 2.88 7.98
N ASN A 127 4.24 2.61 7.06
CA ASN A 127 4.55 2.50 5.63
C ASN A 127 5.02 3.83 5.03
N GLY A 128 4.44 4.95 5.46
CA GLY A 128 4.91 6.29 5.10
C GLY A 128 6.35 6.56 5.54
N LEU A 129 6.82 5.93 6.62
CA LEU A 129 8.21 6.02 7.10
C LEU A 129 9.16 5.02 6.44
N ILE A 130 8.68 3.83 6.07
CA ILE A 130 9.53 2.82 5.44
C ILE A 130 9.93 3.22 4.01
N LEU A 131 9.04 3.94 3.31
CA LEU A 131 9.23 4.38 1.93
C LEU A 131 10.44 5.32 1.75
N PRO A 132 10.61 6.43 2.52
CA PRO A 132 11.78 7.29 2.38
C PRO A 132 13.09 6.57 2.71
N ILE A 133 13.09 5.64 3.69
CA ILE A 133 14.26 4.83 4.03
C ILE A 133 14.66 3.94 2.85
N GLY A 134 13.68 3.19 2.31
CA GLY A 134 13.90 2.34 1.14
C GLY A 134 14.42 3.11 -0.07
N LEU A 135 13.79 4.24 -0.40
CA LEU A 135 14.23 5.10 -1.50
C LEU A 135 15.63 5.67 -1.29
N THR A 136 15.99 6.05 -0.06
CA THR A 136 17.33 6.55 0.26
C THR A 136 18.39 5.49 0.00
N VAL A 137 18.15 4.24 0.43
CA VAL A 137 19.06 3.11 0.16
C VAL A 137 19.17 2.85 -1.34
N PHE A 138 18.04 2.83 -2.06
CA PHE A 138 18.05 2.64 -3.52
C PHE A 138 18.80 3.75 -4.27
N MET A 139 18.61 5.01 -3.89
CA MET A 139 19.36 6.13 -4.49
C MET A 139 20.84 6.06 -4.13
N TYR A 140 21.18 5.74 -2.89
CA TYR A 140 22.57 5.56 -2.48
C TYR A 140 23.27 4.47 -3.33
N ILE A 141 22.63 3.31 -3.51
CA ILE A 141 23.17 2.24 -4.36
C ILE A 141 23.24 2.69 -5.82
N GLY A 142 22.22 3.40 -6.32
CA GLY A 142 22.17 3.92 -7.68
C GLY A 142 23.30 4.91 -8.02
N TRP A 143 23.66 5.78 -7.09
CA TRP A 143 24.74 6.77 -7.26
C TRP A 143 26.14 6.19 -7.01
N PHE A 144 26.32 5.40 -5.94
CA PHE A 144 27.65 5.03 -5.45
C PHE A 144 28.05 3.57 -5.74
N ARG A 145 27.10 2.68 -6.02
CA ARG A 145 27.36 1.24 -6.23
C ARG A 145 26.54 0.66 -7.41
N PRO A 146 26.54 1.28 -8.61
CA PRO A 146 25.73 0.80 -9.74
C PRO A 146 26.07 -0.64 -10.16
N ARG A 147 27.32 -1.09 -9.92
CA ARG A 147 27.77 -2.47 -10.21
C ARG A 147 27.08 -3.56 -9.39
N LEU A 148 26.48 -3.25 -8.24
CA LEU A 148 25.70 -4.22 -7.46
C LEU A 148 24.35 -4.58 -8.11
N LEU A 149 23.87 -3.74 -9.03
CA LEU A 149 22.55 -3.90 -9.66
C LEU A 149 22.59 -4.62 -11.01
N ASN A 150 23.78 -5.10 -11.44
CA ASN A 150 23.99 -5.94 -12.62
C ASN A 150 23.24 -5.48 -13.89
N THR A 151 23.06 -4.17 -14.03
CA THR A 151 22.32 -3.52 -15.12
C THR A 151 23.21 -2.44 -15.71
N ASP A 152 23.13 -2.27 -17.03
CA ASP A 152 23.79 -1.18 -17.75
C ASP A 152 23.43 0.16 -17.09
N ALA A 153 24.43 1.05 -16.94
CA ALA A 153 24.35 2.28 -16.15
C ALA A 153 22.95 2.94 -16.13
N TYR A 154 22.44 3.20 -14.92
CA TYR A 154 21.17 3.91 -14.76
C TYR A 154 21.23 5.29 -15.42
N PRO A 155 20.20 5.69 -16.19
CA PRO A 155 20.22 6.98 -16.83
C PRO A 155 20.15 8.08 -15.77
N THR A 156 21.06 9.05 -15.84
CA THR A 156 21.26 10.09 -14.82
C THR A 156 19.98 10.89 -14.50
N TRP A 157 19.11 11.09 -15.49
CA TRP A 157 17.82 11.77 -15.28
C TRP A 157 16.91 11.03 -14.29
N LEU A 158 16.94 9.69 -14.29
CA LEU A 158 16.13 8.88 -13.39
C LEU A 158 16.67 8.94 -11.95
N LEU A 159 17.99 9.01 -11.79
CA LEU A 159 18.63 9.21 -10.48
C LEU A 159 18.31 10.60 -9.92
N ILE A 160 18.29 11.64 -10.76
CA ILE A 160 17.92 13.00 -10.34
C ILE A 160 16.46 13.04 -9.88
N ILE A 161 15.52 12.54 -10.70
CA ILE A 161 14.09 12.50 -10.35
C ILE A 161 13.86 11.64 -9.10
N GLY A 162 14.52 10.47 -9.00
CA GLY A 162 14.43 9.60 -7.83
C GLY A 162 14.95 10.25 -6.55
N THR A 163 16.05 11.02 -6.65
CA THR A 163 16.60 11.76 -5.52
C THR A 163 15.67 12.89 -5.09
N LEU A 164 15.10 13.65 -6.03
CA LEU A 164 14.08 14.67 -5.74
C LEU A 164 12.83 14.07 -5.07
N ALA A 165 12.34 12.93 -5.58
CA ALA A 165 11.22 12.22 -4.98
C ALA A 165 11.54 11.71 -3.56
N THR A 166 12.78 11.28 -3.32
CA THR A 166 13.24 10.84 -2.00
C THR A 166 13.24 12.01 -1.00
N LEU A 167 13.75 13.18 -1.41
CA LEU A 167 13.71 14.41 -0.61
C LEU A 167 12.28 14.86 -0.29
N LEU A 168 11.39 14.84 -1.29
CA LEU A 168 9.99 15.17 -1.10
C LEU A 168 9.29 14.19 -0.14
N THR A 169 9.61 12.90 -0.24
CA THR A 169 9.07 11.86 0.65
C THR A 169 9.54 12.07 2.08
N TRP A 170 10.82 12.43 2.29
CA TRP A 170 11.33 12.79 3.62
C TRP A 170 10.61 14.02 4.19
N TYR A 171 10.39 15.05 3.38
CA TYR A 171 9.62 16.23 3.78
C TYR A 171 8.18 15.85 4.20
N MET A 172 7.49 15.05 3.39
CA MET A 172 6.15 14.57 3.70
C MET A 172 6.13 13.66 4.93
N GLY A 173 7.14 12.81 5.11
CA GLY A 173 7.30 11.94 6.27
C GLY A 173 7.42 12.75 7.56
N VAL A 174 8.32 13.74 7.60
CA VAL A 174 8.51 14.61 8.77
C VAL A 174 7.23 15.40 9.09
N GLN A 175 6.54 15.93 8.09
CA GLN A 175 5.27 16.64 8.26
C GLN A 175 4.12 15.73 8.73
N SER A 176 4.12 14.46 8.32
CA SER A 176 3.05 13.50 8.64
C SER A 176 3.24 12.77 9.98
N ILE A 177 4.48 12.70 10.48
CA ILE A 177 4.81 12.08 11.78
C ILE A 177 4.03 12.75 12.92
N GLY A 178 4.07 14.08 13.02
CA GLY A 178 3.42 14.82 14.12
C GLY A 178 1.91 14.52 14.26
N PRO A 179 1.11 14.68 13.19
CA PRO A 179 -0.33 14.40 13.22
C PRO A 179 -0.68 12.92 13.47
N ILE A 180 0.11 11.99 12.94
CA ILE A 180 -0.16 10.54 13.07
C ILE A 180 0.08 10.08 14.52
N PHE A 181 1.16 10.55 15.16
CA PHE A 181 1.39 10.24 16.59
C PHE A 181 0.39 10.94 17.51
N ALA A 182 -0.08 12.14 17.15
CA ALA A 182 -1.15 12.83 17.88
C ALA A 182 -2.51 12.10 17.78
N MET A 183 -2.84 11.48 16.64
CA MET A 183 -4.07 10.70 16.47
C MET A 183 -4.07 9.34 17.16
N ILE A 184 -2.90 8.77 17.48
CA ILE A 184 -2.76 7.43 18.10
C ILE A 184 -2.70 7.50 19.65
N GLY A 185 -2.70 8.70 20.25
CA GLY A 185 -2.88 8.83 21.70
C GLY A 185 -1.65 8.47 22.55
N ILE A 186 -0.43 8.71 22.04
CA ILE A 186 0.77 8.83 22.89
C ILE A 186 1.16 10.31 23.01
N GLY A 187 0.17 11.10 23.39
CA GLY A 187 0.28 12.52 23.74
C GLY A 187 -0.73 12.75 24.84
N GLY A 188 -0.37 12.32 26.05
CA GLY A 188 -1.18 12.47 27.23
C GLY A 188 -1.59 13.93 27.43
N HIS A 189 -2.77 14.08 28.00
CA HIS A 189 -3.26 15.31 28.58
C HIS A 189 -2.16 16.08 29.33
N SER A 190 -1.95 17.32 28.92
CA SER A 190 -1.68 18.44 29.81
C SER A 190 -2.05 19.72 29.10
#